data_AF-A0A915Z5X2-F1
#
_entry.id   AF-A0A915Z5X2-F1
#
_cell.length_a   1.000
_cell.length_b   1.000
_cell.length_c   1.000
_cell.angle_alpha   90.00
_cell.angle_beta   90.00
_cell.angle_gamma   90.00
#
_symmetry.space_group_name_H-M   'P 1'
#
loop_
_entity.id
_entity.type
_entity.pdbx_description
1 polymer ?
#
loop_
_entity_poly.entity_id
_entity_poly.type
_entity_poly.pdbx_seq_one_letter_code
_entity_poly.pdbx_strand_id
1 'polypeptide(L)'
;MTPSILAVLQRPLLKKISEWPSNSPDLNLIENLWAIIKSKVEKRMPKNLDDLENFMIEEWENIPENALINFSSSMRRRCELIIENNGERIPY
;
A
#
# COMPACT_ATOMS: atom_id res chain seq x y z
N MET A 1 -0.65 -26.94 -10.86
CA MET A 1 -0.47 -27.22 -9.41
C MET A 1 0.02 -25.92 -8.77
N THR A 2 -0.79 -25.26 -7.95
CA THR A 2 -0.42 -24.01 -7.28
C THR A 2 0.57 -24.30 -6.14
N PRO A 3 1.72 -23.63 -6.06
CA PRO A 3 2.66 -23.83 -4.96
C PRO A 3 2.03 -23.45 -3.62
N SER A 4 2.41 -24.14 -2.55
CA SER A 4 1.96 -23.83 -1.19
C SER A 4 2.44 -22.45 -0.76
N ILE A 5 1.71 -21.79 0.16
CA ILE A 5 2.07 -20.47 0.68
C ILE A 5 3.50 -20.49 1.25
N LEU A 6 3.88 -21.54 1.99
CA LEU A 6 5.23 -21.72 2.51
C LEU A 6 6.29 -21.77 1.40
N ALA A 7 6.04 -22.50 0.30
CA ALA A 7 6.96 -22.58 -0.82
C ALA A 7 7.08 -21.24 -1.58
N VAL A 8 6.02 -20.43 -1.62
CA VAL A 8 6.06 -19.08 -2.16
C VAL A 8 6.88 -18.16 -1.25
N LEU A 9 6.61 -18.13 0.05
CA LEU A 9 7.31 -17.28 1.01
C LEU A 9 8.82 -17.56 1.11
N GLN A 10 9.25 -18.80 0.83
CA GLN A 10 10.67 -19.19 0.81
C GLN A 10 11.44 -18.69 -0.43
N ARG A 11 10.78 -18.09 -1.43
CA ARG A 11 11.47 -17.53 -2.61
C ARG A 11 12.44 -16.42 -2.20
N PRO A 12 13.63 -16.29 -2.82
CA PRO A 12 14.66 -15.34 -2.39
C PRO A 12 14.19 -13.88 -2.27
N LEU A 13 13.31 -13.42 -3.16
CA LEU A 13 12.75 -12.08 -3.12
C LEU A 13 11.73 -11.89 -1.98
N LEU A 14 10.94 -12.92 -1.68
CA LEU A 14 9.94 -12.88 -0.60
C LEU A 14 10.57 -13.13 0.78
N LYS A 15 11.70 -13.85 0.83
CA LYS A 15 12.52 -13.99 2.05
C LYS A 15 13.05 -12.65 2.56
N LYS A 16 13.28 -11.66 1.69
CA LYS A 16 13.61 -10.29 2.14
C LYS A 16 12.43 -9.56 2.78
N ILE A 17 11.19 -9.94 2.45
CA ILE A 17 9.98 -9.36 3.06
C ILE A 17 9.81 -9.85 4.50
N SER A 18 10.35 -11.02 4.88
CA SER A 18 10.22 -11.50 6.28
C SER A 18 10.95 -10.65 7.31
N GLU A 19 11.82 -9.73 6.89
CA GLU A 19 12.50 -8.76 7.75
C GLU A 19 11.69 -7.45 7.92
N TRP A 20 10.42 -7.43 7.51
CA TRP A 20 9.57 -6.25 7.65
C TRP A 20 9.32 -5.90 9.13
N PRO A 21 9.54 -4.63 9.54
CA PRO A 21 9.29 -4.22 10.91
C PRO A 21 7.80 -4.29 11.25
N SER A 22 7.49 -4.83 12.44
CA SER A 22 6.10 -4.88 12.93
C SER A 22 5.56 -3.47 13.15
N ASN A 23 4.24 -3.29 13.01
CA ASN A 23 3.55 -2.01 13.25
C ASN A 23 4.09 -0.82 12.44
N SER A 24 4.61 -1.05 11.23
CA SER A 24 5.15 0.00 10.36
C SER A 24 4.28 0.23 9.10
N PRO A 25 3.06 0.78 9.26
CA PRO A 25 2.19 1.10 8.12
C PRO A 25 2.74 2.28 7.29
N ASP A 26 3.61 3.10 7.87
CA ASP A 26 4.36 4.17 7.20
C ASP A 26 5.28 3.67 6.10
N LEU A 27 5.81 2.45 6.25
CA LEU A 27 6.58 1.78 5.21
C LEU A 27 5.69 1.09 4.16
N ASN A 28 4.41 0.88 4.42
CA ASN A 28 3.52 0.15 3.52
C ASN A 28 2.92 1.08 2.45
N LEU A 29 3.42 1.00 1.22
CA LEU A 29 2.99 1.86 0.12
C LEU A 29 1.51 1.72 -0.26
N ILE A 30 0.91 0.56 0.01
CA ILE A 30 -0.51 0.33 -0.31
C ILE A 30 -1.44 1.19 0.56
N GLU A 31 -0.98 1.67 1.72
CA GLU A 31 -1.78 2.55 2.58
C GLU A 31 -2.09 3.88 1.88
N ASN A 32 -1.13 4.43 1.13
CA ASN A 32 -1.36 5.64 0.32
C ASN A 32 -2.38 5.37 -0.80
N LEU A 33 -2.30 4.18 -1.40
CA LEU A 33 -3.21 3.76 -2.46
C LEU A 33 -4.64 3.69 -1.92
N TRP A 34 -4.83 3.05 -0.77
CA TRP A 34 -6.12 2.96 -0.10
C TRP A 34 -6.65 4.32 0.31
N ALA A 35 -5.81 5.23 0.80
CA ALA A 35 -6.21 6.59 1.13
C ALA A 35 -6.79 7.34 -0.09
N ILE A 36 -6.17 7.18 -1.28
CA ILE A 36 -6.67 7.78 -2.52
C ILE A 36 -7.98 7.16 -2.95
N ILE A 37 -8.05 5.83 -3.04
CA ILE A 37 -9.26 5.13 -3.47
C ILE A 37 -10.42 5.50 -2.55
N LYS A 38 -10.22 5.41 -1.23
CA LYS A 38 -11.22 5.78 -0.24
C LYS A 38 -11.70 7.22 -0.44
N SER A 39 -10.79 8.19 -0.59
CA SER A 39 -11.17 9.59 -0.82
C SER A 39 -12.01 9.79 -2.08
N LYS A 40 -11.68 9.09 -3.17
CA LYS A 40 -12.42 9.20 -4.43
C LYS A 40 -13.79 8.53 -4.35
N VAL A 41 -13.86 7.33 -3.78
CA VAL A 41 -15.10 6.58 -3.58
C VAL A 41 -16.05 7.34 -2.65
N GLU A 42 -15.55 7.92 -1.55
CA GLU A 42 -16.36 8.73 -0.63
C GLU A 42 -17.02 9.93 -1.34
N LYS A 43 -16.31 10.60 -2.26
CA LYS A 43 -16.86 11.72 -3.04
C LYS A 43 -18.00 11.29 -3.98
N ARG A 44 -18.01 10.03 -4.41
CA ARG A 44 -19.06 9.45 -5.25
C ARG A 44 -20.31 9.07 -4.45
N MET A 45 -20.24 9.08 -3.12
CA MET A 45 -21.37 8.90 -2.22
C MET A 45 -22.19 7.62 -2.52
N PRO A 46 -21.56 6.42 -2.50
CA PRO A 46 -22.25 5.16 -2.79
C PRO A 46 -23.45 4.98 -1.85
N LYS A 47 -24.56 4.45 -2.36
CA LYS A 47 -25.82 4.31 -1.62
C LYS A 47 -26.07 2.89 -1.13
N ASN A 48 -25.34 1.93 -1.65
CA ASN A 48 -25.44 0.52 -1.33
C ASN A 48 -24.07 -0.15 -1.54
N LEU A 49 -23.99 -1.46 -1.26
CA LEU A 49 -22.75 -2.22 -1.39
C LEU A 49 -22.32 -2.39 -2.85
N ASP A 50 -23.25 -2.52 -3.79
CA ASP A 50 -22.94 -2.67 -5.21
C ASP A 50 -22.32 -1.39 -5.77
N ASP A 51 -22.84 -0.21 -5.40
CA ASP A 51 -22.25 1.09 -5.72
C ASP A 51 -20.82 1.17 -5.15
N LEU A 52 -20.64 0.77 -3.89
CA LEU A 52 -19.34 0.82 -3.23
C LEU A 52 -18.31 -0.06 -3.96
N GLU A 53 -18.68 -1.30 -4.28
CA GLU A 53 -17.81 -2.25 -4.99
C GLU A 53 -17.46 -1.74 -6.39
N ASN A 54 -18.46 -1.33 -7.17
CA ASN A 54 -18.24 -0.81 -8.52
C ASN A 54 -17.35 0.43 -8.50
N PHE A 55 -17.60 1.36 -7.58
CA PHE A 55 -16.78 2.57 -7.47
C PHE A 55 -15.35 2.24 -7.03
N MET A 56 -15.16 1.29 -6.12
CA MET A 56 -13.82 0.84 -5.74
C MET A 56 -13.04 0.26 -6.92
N ILE A 57 -13.67 -0.60 -7.73
CA ILE A 57 -13.04 -1.19 -8.93
C ILE A 57 -12.70 -0.09 -9.94
N GLU A 58 -13.64 0.80 -10.23
CA GLU A 58 -13.40 1.91 -11.16
C GLU A 58 -12.28 2.84 -10.68
N GLU A 59 -12.26 3.21 -9.39
CA GLU A 59 -11.20 4.08 -8.87
C GLU A 59 -9.84 3.39 -8.79
N TRP A 60 -9.80 2.06 -8.61
CA TRP A 60 -8.60 1.23 -8.68
C TRP A 60 -8.00 1.22 -10.09
N GLU A 61 -8.82 0.98 -11.12
CA GLU A 61 -8.37 0.96 -12.51
C GLU A 61 -7.95 2.36 -13.01
N ASN A 62 -8.51 3.42 -12.42
CA ASN A 62 -8.19 4.81 -12.76
C ASN A 62 -7.03 5.41 -11.93
N ILE A 63 -6.21 4.59 -11.26
CA ILE A 63 -5.03 5.08 -10.55
C ILE A 63 -3.95 5.42 -11.58
N PRO A 64 -3.49 6.68 -11.64
CA PRO A 64 -2.51 7.04 -12.64
C PRO A 64 -1.14 6.46 -12.26
N GLU A 65 -0.42 5.97 -13.26
CA GLU A 65 0.88 5.29 -13.07
C GLU A 65 1.89 6.19 -12.34
N ASN A 66 1.84 7.51 -12.57
CA ASN A 66 2.69 8.48 -11.88
C ASN A 66 2.49 8.47 -10.35
N ALA A 67 1.28 8.17 -9.85
CA ALA A 67 1.04 8.05 -8.41
C ALA A 67 1.79 6.83 -7.84
N LEU A 68 1.79 5.70 -8.54
CA LEU A 68 2.53 4.49 -8.14
C LEU A 68 4.04 4.72 -8.14
N ILE A 69 4.55 5.43 -9.15
CA ILE A 69 5.96 5.84 -9.23
C ILE A 69 6.32 6.78 -8.06
N ASN A 70 5.44 7.72 -7.73
CA ASN A 70 5.65 8.63 -6.61
C ASN A 70 5.67 7.91 -5.26
N PHE A 71 4.79 6.93 -5.03
CA PHE A 71 4.84 6.11 -3.81
C PHE A 71 6.16 5.36 -3.70
N SER A 72 6.55 4.68 -4.78
CA SER A 72 7.80 3.91 -4.83
C SER A 72 9.04 4.78 -4.61
N SER A 73 9.09 5.95 -5.24
CA SER A 73 10.21 6.89 -5.08
C SER A 73 10.28 7.52 -3.67
N SER A 74 9.15 7.64 -2.97
CA SER A 74 9.11 8.16 -1.60
C SER A 74 9.72 7.22 -0.55
N MET A 75 9.84 5.91 -0.83
CA MET A 75 10.28 4.92 0.16
C MET A 75 11.64 5.21 0.77
N ARG A 76 12.60 5.67 -0.05
CA ARG A 76 13.92 6.03 0.46
C ARG A 76 13.80 7.10 1.54
N ARG A 77 13.05 8.17 1.28
CA ARG A 77 12.88 9.27 2.22
C ARG A 77 12.13 8.83 3.49
N ARG A 78 11.15 7.94 3.36
CA ARG A 78 10.42 7.37 4.52
C ARG A 78 11.37 6.58 5.43
N CYS A 79 12.21 5.71 4.86
CA CYS A 79 13.21 4.99 5.62
C CYS A 79 14.19 5.93 6.33
N GLU A 80 14.68 6.97 5.64
CA GLU A 80 15.56 7.99 6.23
C GLU A 80 14.88 8.69 7.41
N LEU A 81 13.63 9.13 7.24
CA LEU A 81 12.86 9.79 8.31
C LEU A 81 12.64 8.88 9.52
N ILE A 82 12.37 7.58 9.32
CA ILE A 82 12.20 6.63 10.42
C ILE A 82 13.53 6.44 11.17
N ILE A 83 14.65 6.35 10.45
CA ILE A 83 15.98 6.29 11.05
C ILE A 83 16.29 7.57 11.85
N GLU A 84 16.04 8.74 11.25
CA GLU A 84 16.17 10.06 11.90
C GLU A 84 15.28 10.16 13.16
N ASN A 85 14.11 9.53 13.14
CA ASN A 85 13.15 9.48 14.24
C ASN A 85 13.34 8.29 15.19
N ASN A 86 14.50 7.61 15.16
CA ASN A 86 14.84 6.47 16.02
C ASN A 86 13.82 5.31 15.99
N GLY A 87 13.20 5.06 14.84
CA GLY A 87 12.20 4.00 14.67
C GLY A 87 10.78 4.39 15.04
N GLU A 88 10.55 5.62 15.51
CA GLU A 88 9.21 6.13 15.82
C GLU A 88 8.45 6.53 14.55
N ARG A 89 7.11 6.53 14.65
CA ARG A 89 6.19 6.82 13.55
C ARG A 89 6.50 8.17 12.89
N ILE A 90 6.52 8.17 11.55
CA ILE A 90 6.62 9.40 10.75
C ILE A 90 5.23 9.85 10.24
N PRO A 91 5.02 11.14 9.97
CA PRO A 91 3.88 11.59 9.18
C PRO A 91 4.12 11.23 7.70
N TYR A 92 3.14 10.56 7.07
CA TYR A 92 3.21 10.13 5.66
C TYR A 92 1.84 10.21 4.98
#